data_AF-A0A0Q5JBN2-F1
#
_entry.id   AF-A0A0Q5JBN2-F1
#
_cell.length_a   1.000
_cell.length_b   1.000
_cell.length_c   1.000
_cell.angle_alpha   90.00
_cell.angle_beta   90.00
_cell.angle_gamma   90.00
#
_symmetry.space_group_name_H-M   'P 1'
#
loop_
_entity.id
_entity.type
_entity.pdbx_description
1 polymer ?
#
loop_
_entity_poly.entity_id
_entity_poly.type
_entity_poly.pdbx_seq_one_letter_code
_entity_poly.pdbx_strand_id
1 'polypeptide(L)'
;MAEVATSGNPGPLSAVHPARLVPPRELYAGRPALAVQMAANSNEIVAAASICNGSGLGAVITMPPGRAHRHESVSAALTAFGSVTGDVSDVLVDANRYAGKNRTVGAGPLDVTWVDAQLDKGQRFALTDSPYIPDGDFAALDSTLKQGRDMRRPVIVNLPISHLWLRNRSTELREAINRAGVPVALTVEHRGDPMGGQGVVRGLVHALGAEQPVFLLRCDASAIVAIPYGAAGGAIGTSTRLRHLYPLPAPGSKSGGRPSRVAVWVPRLLAYMSLETVADLVQYPDVDQHFVCDCTQCLGLGLDRITNEAQAYEHSLRALTDFATLRLGSQRSPELQRKAFYAAGESAQFLHFDIESSTGVRLEPPSFLGAWKRAYEQLNS
;
A
#
# COMPACT_ATOMS: atom_id res chain seq x y z
N MET A 1 -1.53 37.71 57.25
CA MET A 1 -1.42 36.25 57.01
C MET A 1 -1.82 36.03 55.57
N ALA A 2 -0.84 35.75 54.70
CA ALA A 2 -1.04 35.57 53.27
C ALA A 2 -1.00 34.07 52.95
N GLU A 3 -2.06 33.55 52.35
CA GLU A 3 -2.14 32.18 51.86
C GLU A 3 -1.66 32.15 50.40
N VAL A 4 -0.58 31.41 50.17
CA VAL A 4 0.02 31.18 48.86
C VAL A 4 -0.74 30.02 48.20
N ALA A 5 -1.50 30.32 47.15
CA ALA A 5 -2.13 29.32 46.30
C ALA A 5 -1.07 28.64 45.42
N THR A 6 -0.83 27.36 45.66
CA THR A 6 0.06 26.52 44.86
C THR A 6 -0.61 26.13 43.54
N SER A 7 0.04 26.49 42.44
CA SER A 7 -0.31 26.08 41.08
C SER A 7 -0.14 24.57 40.93
N GLY A 8 -1.24 23.85 40.68
CA GLY A 8 -1.23 22.44 40.34
C GLY A 8 -0.50 22.20 39.01
N ASN A 9 0.49 21.32 39.04
CA ASN A 9 1.19 20.85 37.85
C ASN A 9 0.20 20.12 36.92
N PRO A 10 0.10 20.47 35.63
CA PRO A 10 -0.63 19.64 34.68
C PRO A 10 0.13 18.32 34.55
N GLY A 11 -0.51 17.22 34.97
CA GLY A 11 0.03 15.88 34.74
C GLY A 11 0.28 15.64 33.26
N PRO A 12 1.22 14.72 32.91
CA PRO A 12 1.51 14.41 31.52
C PRO A 12 0.21 13.97 30.83
N LEU A 13 -0.17 14.70 29.79
CA LEU A 13 -1.25 14.31 28.88
C LEU A 13 -0.94 12.89 28.41
N SER A 14 -1.72 11.92 28.89
CA SER A 14 -1.70 10.55 28.40
C SER A 14 -1.84 10.62 26.89
N ALA A 15 -0.81 10.24 26.14
CA ALA A 15 -0.84 10.22 24.69
C ALA A 15 -1.99 9.30 24.28
N VAL A 16 -3.11 9.89 23.88
CA VAL A 16 -4.22 9.15 23.29
C VAL A 16 -3.68 8.59 21.99
N HIS A 17 -3.31 7.30 21.99
CA HIS A 17 -2.91 6.63 20.77
C HIS A 17 -4.07 6.77 19.77
N PRO A 18 -3.83 7.34 18.59
CA PRO A 18 -4.90 7.58 17.63
C PRO A 18 -5.57 6.26 17.24
N ALA A 19 -6.88 6.32 16.96
CA ALA A 19 -7.70 5.15 16.67
C ALA A 19 -7.10 4.35 15.49
N ARG A 20 -6.58 3.15 15.78
CA ARG A 20 -5.94 2.31 14.77
C ARG A 20 -6.98 1.76 13.79
N LEU A 21 -6.68 1.82 12.49
CA LEU A 21 -7.42 1.03 11.52
C LEU A 21 -7.17 -0.46 11.80
N VAL A 22 -8.21 -1.18 12.22
CA VAL A 22 -8.15 -2.64 12.47
C VAL A 22 -8.83 -3.35 11.31
N PRO A 23 -8.15 -4.28 10.61
CA PRO A 23 -8.76 -5.06 9.56
C PRO A 23 -9.87 -5.97 10.10
N PRO A 24 -10.95 -6.19 9.35
CA PRO A 24 -11.97 -7.18 9.74
C PRO A 24 -11.42 -8.62 9.72
N ARG A 25 -10.30 -8.85 9.03
CA ARG A 25 -9.65 -10.16 8.87
C ARG A 25 -8.14 -10.03 9.04
N GLU A 26 -7.70 -9.89 10.29
CA GLU A 26 -6.27 -9.78 10.58
C GLU A 26 -5.49 -11.03 10.13
N LEU A 27 -4.25 -10.82 9.68
CA LEU A 27 -3.32 -11.92 9.46
C LEU A 27 -2.96 -12.60 10.81
N TYR A 28 -2.81 -11.80 11.86
CA TYR A 28 -2.74 -12.21 13.26
C TYR A 28 -3.06 -11.00 14.15
N ALA A 29 -3.54 -11.28 15.36
CA ALA A 29 -3.94 -10.27 16.33
C ALA A 29 -2.82 -9.25 16.58
N GLY A 30 -3.14 -7.97 16.41
CA GLY A 30 -2.26 -6.87 16.72
C GLY A 30 -1.36 -6.42 15.57
N ARG A 31 -1.40 -7.08 14.39
CA ARG A 31 -0.63 -6.63 13.22
C ARG A 31 -1.13 -5.26 12.72
N PRO A 32 -0.22 -4.35 12.29
CA PRO A 32 -0.63 -3.15 11.58
C PRO A 32 -1.39 -3.46 10.30
N ALA A 33 -2.55 -2.81 10.12
CA ALA A 33 -3.33 -2.91 8.88
C ALA A 33 -2.58 -2.36 7.67
N LEU A 34 -1.72 -1.37 7.90
CA LEU A 34 -0.97 -0.69 6.86
C LEU A 34 0.52 -0.91 7.06
N ALA A 35 1.20 -1.08 5.94
CA ALA A 35 2.64 -1.16 5.89
C ALA A 35 3.22 -0.16 4.90
N VAL A 36 4.44 0.29 5.18
CA VAL A 36 5.25 1.01 4.20
C VAL A 36 6.00 -0.01 3.35
N GLN A 37 5.95 0.10 2.01
CA GLN A 37 6.74 -0.74 1.11
C GLN A 37 7.91 0.04 0.52
N MET A 38 9.14 -0.31 0.91
CA MET A 38 10.38 0.41 0.59
C MET A 38 11.38 -0.43 -0.21
N ALA A 39 12.35 0.22 -0.85
CA ALA A 39 13.47 -0.50 -1.43
C ALA A 39 14.45 -0.91 -0.32
N ALA A 40 15.15 -2.03 -0.54
CA ALA A 40 16.21 -2.50 0.35
C ALA A 40 17.50 -1.67 0.20
N ASN A 41 17.43 -0.37 0.46
CA ASN A 41 18.60 0.51 0.59
C ASN A 41 18.62 1.12 1.99
N SER A 42 19.81 1.31 2.55
CA SER A 42 19.95 1.69 3.97
C SER A 42 19.25 3.00 4.31
N ASN A 43 19.29 4.00 3.42
CA ASN A 43 18.68 5.30 3.65
C ASN A 43 17.15 5.23 3.68
N GLU A 44 16.54 4.53 2.71
CA GLU A 44 15.09 4.30 2.67
C GLU A 44 14.63 3.44 3.84
N ILE A 45 15.39 2.40 4.21
CA ILE A 45 15.05 1.54 5.34
C ILE A 45 15.01 2.37 6.63
N VAL A 46 16.04 3.17 6.91
CA VAL A 46 16.08 3.99 8.15
C VAL A 46 14.97 5.04 8.16
N ALA A 47 14.71 5.70 7.03
CA ALA A 47 13.65 6.69 6.91
C ALA A 47 12.25 6.04 7.11
N ALA A 48 11.98 4.93 6.43
CA ALA A 48 10.72 4.20 6.57
C ALA A 48 10.55 3.62 7.98
N ALA A 49 11.61 3.07 8.58
CA ALA A 49 11.60 2.55 9.94
C ALA A 49 11.21 3.63 10.97
N SER A 50 11.72 4.85 10.80
CA SER A 50 11.37 5.99 11.66
C SER A 50 9.88 6.34 11.56
N ILE A 51 9.32 6.32 10.35
CA ILE A 51 7.88 6.54 10.12
C ILE A 51 7.05 5.41 10.72
N CYS A 52 7.47 4.15 10.55
CA CYS A 52 6.78 2.99 11.08
C CYS A 52 6.71 3.02 12.61
N ASN A 53 7.85 3.32 13.26
CA ASN A 53 7.94 3.41 14.72
C ASN A 53 7.04 4.51 15.28
N GLY A 54 7.03 5.70 14.65
CA GLY A 54 6.22 6.83 15.12
C GLY A 54 4.72 6.70 14.85
N SER A 55 4.30 5.85 13.90
CA SER A 55 2.92 5.79 13.40
C SER A 55 2.24 4.45 13.58
N GLY A 56 2.92 3.46 14.17
CA GLY A 56 2.38 2.10 14.37
C GLY A 56 2.10 1.34 13.08
N LEU A 57 2.89 1.60 12.04
CA LEU A 57 2.79 0.94 10.73
C LEU A 57 3.70 -0.29 10.67
N GLY A 58 3.33 -1.26 9.84
CA GLY A 58 4.20 -2.37 9.46
C GLY A 58 5.18 -1.95 8.35
N ALA A 59 6.01 -2.88 7.92
CA ALA A 59 6.95 -2.66 6.83
C ALA A 59 7.01 -3.83 5.84
N VAL A 60 7.26 -3.50 4.57
CA VAL A 60 7.59 -4.44 3.50
C VAL A 60 8.89 -3.97 2.84
N ILE A 61 9.98 -4.68 3.07
CA ILE A 61 11.27 -4.35 2.46
C ILE A 61 11.39 -5.11 1.14
N THR A 62 11.49 -4.38 0.02
CA THR A 62 11.56 -4.95 -1.32
C THR A 62 13.00 -5.04 -1.78
N MET A 63 13.48 -6.26 -2.01
CA MET A 63 14.83 -6.51 -2.50
C MET A 63 15.01 -6.02 -3.95
N PRO A 64 16.23 -5.61 -4.32
CA PRO A 64 16.54 -5.34 -5.71
C PRO A 64 16.35 -6.62 -6.56
N PRO A 65 15.97 -6.49 -7.84
CA PRO A 65 15.82 -7.64 -8.72
C PRO A 65 17.19 -8.33 -8.94
N GLY A 66 17.27 -9.63 -8.68
CA GLY A 66 18.51 -10.40 -8.86
C GLY A 66 18.59 -11.66 -7.99
N ARG A 67 19.64 -12.48 -8.20
CA ARG A 67 19.92 -13.69 -7.39
C ARG A 67 21.11 -13.54 -6.44
N ALA A 68 22.08 -12.67 -6.75
CA ALA A 68 23.29 -12.56 -5.96
C ALA A 68 22.96 -11.91 -4.60
N HIS A 69 23.31 -12.59 -3.50
CA HIS A 69 23.27 -12.09 -2.11
C HIS A 69 21.91 -12.03 -1.40
N ARG A 70 20.90 -12.84 -1.77
CA ARG A 70 19.56 -12.74 -1.16
C ARG A 70 19.54 -12.88 0.37
N HIS A 71 20.23 -13.87 0.96
CA HIS A 71 20.12 -14.10 2.40
C HIS A 71 20.89 -13.07 3.23
N GLU A 72 22.11 -12.75 2.83
CA GLU A 72 22.92 -11.70 3.48
C GLU A 72 22.21 -10.34 3.38
N SER A 73 21.59 -10.04 2.23
CA SER A 73 20.81 -8.82 2.02
C SER A 73 19.56 -8.77 2.89
N VAL A 74 18.86 -9.90 3.08
CA VAL A 74 17.72 -10.01 4.01
C VAL A 74 18.19 -9.68 5.43
N SER A 75 19.26 -10.31 5.90
CA SER A 75 19.78 -10.05 7.24
C SER A 75 20.21 -8.59 7.42
N ALA A 76 20.95 -8.03 6.45
CA ALA A 76 21.41 -6.64 6.53
C ALA A 76 20.23 -5.66 6.58
N ALA A 77 19.21 -5.88 5.74
CA ALA A 77 18.03 -5.02 5.69
C ALA A 77 17.22 -5.07 7.00
N LEU A 78 17.04 -6.26 7.58
CA LEU A 78 16.32 -6.43 8.84
C LEU A 78 17.10 -5.86 10.02
N THR A 79 18.43 -6.03 10.06
CA THR A 79 19.28 -5.40 11.07
C THR A 79 19.17 -3.87 10.99
N ALA A 80 19.19 -3.31 9.77
CA ALA A 80 19.05 -1.86 9.57
C ALA A 80 17.67 -1.34 9.98
N PHE A 81 16.61 -2.11 9.77
CA PHE A 81 15.26 -1.74 10.22
C PHE A 81 15.12 -1.87 11.75
N GLY A 82 15.62 -2.97 12.30
CA GLY A 82 15.58 -3.28 13.72
C GLY A 82 16.42 -2.35 14.58
N SER A 83 17.50 -1.77 14.05
CA SER A 83 18.30 -0.78 14.80
C SER A 83 17.55 0.51 15.09
N VAL A 84 16.48 0.80 14.34
CA VAL A 84 15.63 1.99 14.52
C VAL A 84 14.37 1.66 15.31
N THR A 85 13.76 0.50 15.04
CA THR A 85 12.45 0.12 15.61
C THR A 85 12.54 -0.77 16.84
N GLY A 86 13.66 -1.48 17.04
CA GLY A 86 13.81 -2.51 18.07
C GLY A 86 13.03 -3.80 17.81
N ASP A 87 12.18 -3.86 16.78
CA ASP A 87 11.35 -5.02 16.45
C ASP A 87 11.20 -5.19 14.93
N VAL A 88 11.39 -6.42 14.46
CA VAL A 88 11.22 -6.82 13.06
C VAL A 88 10.08 -7.82 12.87
N SER A 89 9.35 -8.17 13.93
CA SER A 89 8.39 -9.27 13.94
C SER A 89 7.25 -9.11 12.93
N ASP A 90 6.88 -7.86 12.63
CA ASP A 90 5.82 -7.49 11.68
C ASP A 90 6.34 -7.12 10.27
N VAL A 91 7.66 -7.11 10.08
CA VAL A 91 8.30 -6.77 8.81
C VAL A 91 8.17 -7.93 7.83
N LEU A 92 7.76 -7.66 6.60
CA LEU A 92 7.82 -8.61 5.49
C LEU A 92 8.99 -8.27 4.56
N VAL A 93 9.58 -9.27 3.91
CA VAL A 93 10.62 -9.05 2.90
C VAL A 93 10.15 -9.57 1.55
N ASP A 94 10.00 -8.68 0.57
CA ASP A 94 9.61 -9.01 -0.80
C ASP A 94 10.84 -9.28 -1.68
N ALA A 95 10.93 -10.49 -2.23
CA ALA A 95 12.01 -10.90 -3.13
C ALA A 95 12.01 -10.18 -4.48
N ASN A 96 10.87 -9.56 -4.86
CA ASN A 96 10.72 -8.77 -6.08
C ASN A 96 11.03 -9.56 -7.38
N ARG A 97 10.91 -10.89 -7.35
CA ARG A 97 11.24 -11.79 -8.49
C ARG A 97 10.31 -11.63 -9.68
N TYR A 98 9.14 -11.06 -9.46
CA TYR A 98 8.06 -10.93 -10.43
C TYR A 98 8.07 -9.58 -11.19
N ALA A 99 9.00 -8.68 -10.86
CA ALA A 99 9.08 -7.36 -11.46
C ALA A 99 10.37 -7.14 -12.27
N GLY A 100 10.35 -6.10 -13.11
CA GLY A 100 11.48 -5.71 -13.94
C GLY A 100 11.70 -6.61 -15.16
N LYS A 101 12.68 -6.24 -16.00
CA LYS A 101 12.95 -6.91 -17.29
C LYS A 101 13.35 -8.38 -17.15
N ASN A 102 13.90 -8.76 -15.99
CA ASN A 102 14.40 -10.11 -15.71
C ASN A 102 13.45 -10.89 -14.78
N ARG A 103 12.15 -10.55 -14.76
CA ARG A 103 11.18 -11.23 -13.91
C ARG A 103 11.09 -12.73 -14.21
N THR A 104 10.95 -13.54 -13.18
CA THR A 104 10.57 -14.96 -13.32
C THR A 104 9.07 -15.04 -13.60
N VAL A 105 8.65 -15.90 -14.53
CA VAL A 105 7.26 -16.08 -14.94
C VAL A 105 6.87 -17.57 -14.87
N GLY A 106 5.64 -17.87 -14.48
CA GLY A 106 5.06 -19.22 -14.51
C GLY A 106 5.33 -20.05 -13.25
N ALA A 107 5.26 -21.38 -13.36
CA ALA A 107 5.30 -22.34 -12.24
C ALA A 107 6.71 -22.60 -11.65
N GLY A 108 7.51 -21.55 -11.44
CA GLY A 108 8.87 -21.67 -10.90
C GLY A 108 8.91 -22.18 -9.44
N PRO A 109 10.00 -22.84 -9.01
CA PRO A 109 10.14 -23.27 -7.63
C PRO A 109 10.28 -22.06 -6.69
N LEU A 110 9.63 -22.18 -5.53
CA LEU A 110 9.83 -21.30 -4.38
C LEU A 110 11.06 -21.74 -3.60
N ASP A 111 11.81 -20.77 -3.09
CA ASP A 111 13.03 -21.00 -2.32
C ASP A 111 12.70 -21.08 -0.83
N VAL A 112 12.84 -22.28 -0.25
CA VAL A 112 12.62 -22.49 1.18
C VAL A 112 13.66 -21.75 2.03
N THR A 113 14.89 -21.61 1.53
CA THR A 113 15.97 -20.96 2.26
C THR A 113 15.78 -19.44 2.33
N TRP A 114 15.06 -18.86 1.35
CA TRP A 114 14.58 -17.48 1.40
C TRP A 114 13.53 -17.25 2.50
N VAL A 115 12.64 -18.22 2.70
CA VAL A 115 11.63 -18.19 3.77
C VAL A 115 12.33 -18.32 5.13
N ASP A 116 13.18 -19.32 5.28
CA ASP A 116 13.89 -19.58 6.55
C ASP A 116 14.77 -18.38 6.94
N ALA A 117 15.44 -17.71 5.98
CA ALA A 117 16.23 -16.50 6.24
C ALA A 117 15.44 -15.31 6.83
N GLN A 118 14.13 -15.24 6.56
CA GLN A 118 13.25 -14.26 7.22
C GLN A 118 12.83 -14.75 8.61
N LEU A 119 12.37 -15.99 8.72
CA LEU A 119 11.88 -16.51 10.00
C LEU A 119 12.97 -16.57 11.08
N ASP A 120 14.19 -16.94 10.70
CA ASP A 120 15.37 -16.99 11.59
C ASP A 120 15.75 -15.62 12.16
N LYS A 121 15.20 -14.52 11.62
CA LYS A 121 15.43 -13.14 12.07
C LYS A 121 14.33 -12.61 12.99
N GLY A 122 13.32 -13.41 13.29
CA GLY A 122 12.26 -13.08 14.25
C GLY A 122 10.95 -12.62 13.63
N GLN A 123 10.83 -12.61 12.29
CA GLN A 123 9.57 -12.36 11.61
C GLN A 123 8.54 -13.43 11.96
N ARG A 124 7.30 -13.01 12.21
CA ARG A 124 6.18 -13.94 12.44
C ARG A 124 5.76 -14.68 11.18
N PHE A 125 5.87 -14.01 10.03
CA PHE A 125 5.55 -14.56 8.72
C PHE A 125 6.63 -14.16 7.71
N ALA A 126 6.97 -15.09 6.83
CA ALA A 126 7.82 -14.81 5.68
C ALA A 126 6.98 -14.68 4.40
N LEU A 127 7.36 -13.75 3.53
CA LEU A 127 6.76 -13.65 2.19
C LEU A 127 7.52 -14.56 1.21
N THR A 128 6.80 -15.35 0.43
CA THR A 128 7.42 -16.25 -0.57
C THR A 128 8.06 -15.48 -1.73
N ASP A 129 9.11 -16.04 -2.33
CA ASP A 129 9.77 -15.47 -3.51
C ASP A 129 9.07 -15.88 -4.82
N SER A 130 7.77 -15.62 -4.89
CA SER A 130 6.94 -16.10 -5.99
C SER A 130 7.30 -15.47 -7.36
N PRO A 131 7.19 -16.26 -8.44
CA PRO A 131 7.25 -15.74 -9.81
C PRO A 131 5.97 -14.96 -10.17
N TYR A 132 6.00 -14.23 -11.28
CA TYR A 132 4.82 -13.62 -11.88
C TYR A 132 3.92 -14.68 -12.53
N ILE A 133 2.61 -14.56 -12.32
CA ILE A 133 1.56 -15.46 -12.82
C ILE A 133 0.77 -14.72 -13.93
N PRO A 134 0.99 -15.08 -15.21
CA PRO A 134 0.24 -14.53 -16.33
C PRO A 134 -1.25 -14.83 -16.26
N ASP A 135 -2.02 -14.12 -17.08
CA ASP A 135 -3.44 -14.43 -17.23
C ASP A 135 -3.67 -15.87 -17.68
N GLY A 136 -4.60 -16.57 -17.02
CA GLY A 136 -5.00 -17.94 -17.37
C GLY A 136 -3.98 -19.04 -17.05
N ASP A 137 -2.84 -18.71 -16.43
CA ASP A 137 -1.85 -19.71 -16.01
C ASP A 137 -2.24 -20.38 -14.67
N PHE A 138 -3.28 -21.22 -14.72
CA PHE A 138 -3.77 -21.97 -13.56
C PHE A 138 -2.69 -22.88 -12.96
N ALA A 139 -1.84 -23.47 -13.79
CA ALA A 139 -0.76 -24.34 -13.33
C ALA A 139 0.25 -23.57 -12.46
N ALA A 140 0.63 -22.35 -12.85
CA ALA A 140 1.48 -21.50 -12.02
C ALA A 140 0.81 -21.07 -10.71
N LEU A 141 -0.47 -20.71 -10.75
CA LEU A 141 -1.24 -20.36 -9.55
C LEU A 141 -1.30 -21.53 -8.56
N ASP A 142 -1.77 -22.69 -9.02
CA ASP A 142 -1.92 -23.89 -8.19
C ASP A 142 -0.57 -24.38 -7.67
N SER A 143 0.47 -24.37 -8.50
CA SER A 143 1.83 -24.74 -8.09
C SER A 143 2.38 -23.81 -7.01
N THR A 144 2.24 -22.50 -7.17
CA THR A 144 2.74 -21.50 -6.21
C THR A 144 2.05 -21.66 -4.85
N LEU A 145 0.72 -21.77 -4.86
CA LEU A 145 -0.08 -21.98 -3.65
C LEU A 145 0.22 -23.32 -2.97
N LYS A 146 0.32 -24.40 -3.75
CA LYS A 146 0.66 -25.73 -3.25
C LYS A 146 2.04 -25.74 -2.60
N GLN A 147 3.05 -25.15 -3.23
CA GLN A 147 4.40 -25.07 -2.67
C GLN A 147 4.40 -24.30 -1.34
N GLY A 148 3.71 -23.16 -1.26
CA GLY A 148 3.59 -22.40 -0.02
C GLY A 148 2.92 -23.17 1.12
N ARG A 149 1.87 -23.95 0.82
CA ARG A 149 1.24 -24.85 1.79
C ARG A 149 2.17 -25.99 2.21
N ASP A 150 2.79 -26.66 1.24
CA ASP A 150 3.61 -27.85 1.46
C ASP A 150 4.92 -27.52 2.19
N MET A 151 5.34 -26.25 2.21
CA MET A 151 6.41 -25.76 3.08
C MET A 151 6.12 -26.01 4.56
N ARG A 152 4.87 -25.96 5.05
CA ARG A 152 4.56 -26.09 6.50
C ARG A 152 5.33 -25.09 7.38
N ARG A 153 5.57 -23.88 6.88
CA ARG A 153 6.14 -22.73 7.61
C ARG A 153 5.07 -21.63 7.72
N PRO A 154 5.21 -20.67 8.67
CA PRO A 154 4.37 -19.48 8.68
C PRO A 154 4.74 -18.56 7.50
N VAL A 155 4.08 -18.79 6.36
CA VAL A 155 4.32 -18.04 5.13
C VAL A 155 3.07 -17.30 4.69
N ILE A 156 3.28 -16.15 4.04
CA ILE A 156 2.29 -15.51 3.18
C ILE A 156 2.71 -15.81 1.75
N VAL A 157 1.84 -16.46 0.98
CA VAL A 157 2.14 -16.75 -0.42
C VAL A 157 1.92 -15.48 -1.24
N ASN A 158 3.00 -14.91 -1.78
CA ASN A 158 2.89 -13.80 -2.70
C ASN A 158 2.29 -14.30 -4.02
N LEU A 159 1.29 -13.61 -4.55
CA LEU A 159 0.66 -13.88 -5.83
C LEU A 159 0.74 -12.62 -6.71
N PRO A 160 1.87 -12.44 -7.42
CA PRO A 160 2.00 -11.41 -8.44
C PRO A 160 1.27 -11.85 -9.70
N ILE A 161 0.10 -11.27 -9.95
CA ILE A 161 -0.85 -11.73 -10.96
C ILE A 161 -1.12 -10.65 -12.00
N SER A 162 -1.50 -11.06 -13.22
CA SER A 162 -2.16 -10.16 -14.16
C SER A 162 -3.48 -9.62 -13.56
N HIS A 163 -3.81 -8.33 -13.76
CA HIS A 163 -5.13 -7.78 -13.39
C HIS A 163 -6.32 -8.55 -14.00
N LEU A 164 -6.10 -9.31 -15.08
CA LEU A 164 -7.12 -10.14 -15.71
C LEU A 164 -7.60 -11.31 -14.84
N TRP A 165 -6.80 -11.76 -13.87
CA TRP A 165 -7.25 -12.71 -12.85
C TRP A 165 -8.39 -12.13 -12.02
N LEU A 166 -8.26 -10.88 -11.56
CA LEU A 166 -9.34 -10.22 -10.84
C LEU A 166 -10.52 -9.90 -11.76
N ARG A 167 -10.25 -9.36 -12.95
CA ARG A 167 -11.30 -8.93 -13.88
C ARG A 167 -12.19 -10.09 -14.37
N ASN A 168 -11.56 -11.21 -14.72
CA ASN A 168 -12.21 -12.29 -15.47
C ASN A 168 -12.30 -13.62 -14.71
N ARG A 169 -11.47 -13.83 -13.67
CA ARG A 169 -11.27 -15.13 -13.03
C ARG A 169 -11.21 -15.03 -11.49
N SER A 170 -11.93 -14.07 -10.93
CA SER A 170 -11.86 -13.78 -9.49
C SER A 170 -12.45 -14.91 -8.65
N THR A 171 -13.42 -15.65 -9.20
CA THR A 171 -14.00 -16.82 -8.54
C THR A 171 -12.96 -17.93 -8.43
N GLU A 172 -12.31 -18.26 -9.53
CA GLU A 172 -11.28 -19.30 -9.59
C GLU A 172 -10.06 -18.94 -8.74
N LEU A 173 -9.67 -17.66 -8.73
CA LEU A 173 -8.61 -17.16 -7.84
C LEU A 173 -8.98 -17.37 -6.36
N ARG A 174 -10.20 -16.97 -5.95
CA ARG A 174 -10.67 -17.13 -4.58
C ARG A 174 -10.75 -18.60 -4.18
N GLU A 175 -11.28 -19.45 -5.04
CA GLU A 175 -11.37 -20.88 -4.80
C GLU A 175 -9.97 -21.52 -4.66
N ALA A 176 -9.01 -21.12 -5.50
CA ALA A 176 -7.63 -21.59 -5.39
C ALA A 176 -7.01 -21.19 -4.04
N ILE A 177 -7.18 -19.94 -3.61
CA ILE A 177 -6.73 -19.45 -2.29
C ILE A 177 -7.37 -20.28 -1.16
N ASN A 178 -8.69 -20.49 -1.21
CA ASN A 178 -9.41 -21.27 -0.20
C ASN A 178 -8.93 -22.72 -0.14
N ARG A 179 -8.79 -23.39 -1.30
CA ARG A 179 -8.29 -24.77 -1.37
C ARG A 179 -6.86 -24.91 -0.84
N ALA A 180 -6.03 -23.89 -1.04
CA ALA A 180 -4.65 -23.90 -0.56
C ALA A 180 -4.56 -23.76 0.96
N GLY A 181 -5.50 -23.03 1.58
CA GLY A 181 -5.57 -22.87 3.04
C GLY A 181 -4.41 -22.09 3.64
N VAL A 182 -3.78 -21.20 2.85
CA VAL A 182 -2.66 -20.34 3.28
C VAL A 182 -2.99 -18.87 3.04
N PRO A 183 -2.52 -17.95 3.89
CA PRO A 183 -2.68 -16.52 3.64
C PRO A 183 -1.88 -16.10 2.40
N VAL A 184 -2.39 -15.10 1.69
CA VAL A 184 -1.79 -14.63 0.44
C VAL A 184 -1.56 -13.13 0.43
N ALA A 185 -0.57 -12.70 -0.34
CA ALA A 185 -0.35 -11.30 -0.66
C ALA A 185 -0.58 -11.10 -2.16
N LEU A 186 -1.56 -10.29 -2.57
CA LEU A 186 -1.82 -10.00 -3.98
C LEU A 186 -0.99 -8.81 -4.45
N THR A 187 -0.28 -8.98 -5.56
CA THR A 187 0.36 -7.90 -6.30
C THR A 187 -0.21 -7.87 -7.72
N VAL A 188 -0.89 -6.78 -8.11
CA VAL A 188 -1.67 -6.76 -9.36
C VAL A 188 -0.94 -5.99 -10.46
N GLU A 189 -0.64 -6.65 -11.57
CA GLU A 189 0.00 -6.03 -12.72
C GLU A 189 -0.98 -5.25 -13.59
N HIS A 190 -0.63 -3.99 -13.89
CA HIS A 190 -1.34 -3.17 -14.86
C HIS A 190 -0.43 -2.09 -15.48
N ARG A 191 -0.77 -1.60 -16.67
CA ARG A 191 -0.01 -0.55 -17.37
C ARG A 191 -0.07 0.83 -16.70
N GLY A 192 -1.12 1.06 -15.91
CA GLY A 192 -1.34 2.26 -15.12
C GLY A 192 -1.78 1.83 -13.72
N ASP A 193 -2.96 2.25 -13.29
CA ASP A 193 -3.55 1.82 -12.02
C ASP A 193 -4.48 0.61 -12.21
N PRO A 194 -4.18 -0.57 -11.64
CA PRO A 194 -5.09 -1.73 -11.73
C PRO A 194 -6.47 -1.42 -11.11
N MET A 195 -6.52 -0.57 -10.09
CA MET A 195 -7.74 -0.25 -9.36
C MET A 195 -8.57 0.83 -10.05
N GLY A 196 -8.11 1.37 -11.19
CA GLY A 196 -8.91 2.19 -12.09
C GLY A 196 -10.00 1.41 -12.84
N GLY A 197 -9.89 0.09 -12.92
CA GLY A 197 -10.86 -0.75 -13.62
C GLY A 197 -11.97 -1.25 -12.71
N GLN A 198 -13.23 -0.85 -12.96
CA GLN A 198 -14.40 -1.31 -12.18
C GLN A 198 -14.48 -2.84 -12.07
N GLY A 199 -14.25 -3.57 -13.17
CA GLY A 199 -14.24 -5.04 -13.14
C GLY A 199 -13.11 -5.64 -12.29
N VAL A 200 -11.96 -4.95 -12.21
CA VAL A 200 -10.83 -5.37 -11.37
C VAL A 200 -11.15 -5.15 -9.90
N VAL A 201 -11.69 -3.98 -9.53
CA VAL A 201 -12.09 -3.68 -8.13
C VAL A 201 -13.20 -4.64 -7.67
N ARG A 202 -14.22 -4.90 -8.50
CA ARG A 202 -15.26 -5.89 -8.18
C ARG A 202 -14.66 -7.28 -7.95
N GLY A 203 -13.75 -7.70 -8.81
CA GLY A 203 -13.03 -8.96 -8.67
C GLY A 203 -12.14 -9.01 -7.43
N LEU A 204 -11.50 -7.90 -7.08
CA LEU A 204 -10.74 -7.76 -5.84
C LEU A 204 -11.64 -7.95 -4.62
N VAL A 205 -12.75 -7.20 -4.53
CA VAL A 205 -13.72 -7.34 -3.43
C VAL A 205 -14.20 -8.78 -3.29
N HIS A 206 -14.47 -9.47 -4.41
CA HIS A 206 -14.80 -10.89 -4.38
C HIS A 206 -13.66 -11.75 -3.81
N ALA A 207 -12.41 -11.54 -4.25
CA ALA A 207 -11.24 -12.27 -3.78
C ALA A 207 -10.92 -12.02 -2.29
N LEU A 208 -11.14 -10.79 -1.79
CA LEU A 208 -11.01 -10.45 -0.37
C LEU A 208 -12.00 -11.21 0.53
N GLY A 209 -13.06 -11.76 -0.07
CA GLY A 209 -13.98 -12.69 0.57
C GLY A 209 -13.41 -14.09 0.84
N ALA A 210 -12.19 -14.40 0.42
CA ALA A 210 -11.52 -15.68 0.70
C ALA A 210 -11.50 -16.01 2.20
N GLU A 211 -11.47 -17.29 2.55
CA GLU A 211 -11.41 -17.73 3.95
C GLU A 211 -10.07 -17.37 4.60
N GLN A 212 -9.01 -17.39 3.79
CA GLN A 212 -7.66 -17.04 4.23
C GLN A 212 -7.42 -15.53 4.13
N PRO A 213 -6.62 -14.94 5.04
CA PRO A 213 -6.25 -13.54 4.97
C PRO A 213 -5.61 -13.16 3.62
N VAL A 214 -6.08 -12.05 3.04
CA VAL A 214 -5.55 -11.48 1.80
C VAL A 214 -4.93 -10.12 2.08
N PHE A 215 -3.61 -10.03 1.95
CA PHE A 215 -2.85 -8.78 2.07
C PHE A 215 -2.61 -8.18 0.67
N LEU A 216 -2.54 -6.85 0.55
CA LEU A 216 -2.27 -6.20 -0.74
C LEU A 216 -0.87 -5.59 -0.79
N LEU A 217 -0.15 -5.82 -1.88
CA LEU A 217 1.13 -5.18 -2.16
C LEU A 217 1.01 -4.32 -3.41
N ARG A 218 1.76 -3.21 -3.47
CA ARG A 218 1.80 -2.30 -4.63
C ARG A 218 0.40 -1.91 -5.13
N CYS A 219 -0.47 -1.50 -4.22
CA CYS A 219 -1.85 -1.13 -4.51
C CYS A 219 -2.14 0.35 -4.26
N ASP A 220 -1.08 1.15 -4.09
CA ASP A 220 -1.15 2.58 -3.79
C ASP A 220 -2.20 2.91 -2.68
N ALA A 221 -2.92 4.02 -2.79
CA ALA A 221 -4.00 4.39 -1.87
C ALA A 221 -5.15 3.36 -1.80
N SER A 222 -5.34 2.52 -2.83
CA SER A 222 -6.36 1.46 -2.80
C SER A 222 -6.06 0.37 -1.77
N ALA A 223 -4.82 0.26 -1.29
CA ALA A 223 -4.47 -0.58 -0.14
C ALA A 223 -5.29 -0.23 1.11
N ILE A 224 -5.54 1.06 1.34
CA ILE A 224 -6.32 1.56 2.49
C ILE A 224 -7.80 1.22 2.29
N VAL A 225 -8.32 1.46 1.09
CA VAL A 225 -9.74 1.30 0.76
C VAL A 225 -10.17 -0.16 0.81
N ALA A 226 -9.27 -1.09 0.48
CA ALA A 226 -9.56 -2.51 0.47
C ALA A 226 -9.76 -3.13 1.86
N ILE A 227 -9.22 -2.51 2.93
CA ILE A 227 -9.31 -3.04 4.30
C ILE A 227 -10.77 -3.16 4.76
N PRO A 228 -11.62 -2.12 4.65
CA PRO A 228 -13.05 -2.22 4.91
C PRO A 228 -13.81 -3.27 4.07
N TYR A 229 -13.22 -3.78 2.99
CA TYR A 229 -13.81 -4.82 2.13
C TYR A 229 -13.28 -6.23 2.42
N GLY A 230 -12.43 -6.40 3.45
CA GLY A 230 -11.95 -7.71 3.87
C GLY A 230 -10.44 -7.93 3.71
N ALA A 231 -9.68 -6.97 3.20
CA ALA A 231 -8.23 -7.11 3.15
C ALA A 231 -7.66 -7.18 4.57
N ALA A 232 -6.71 -8.09 4.76
CA ALA A 232 -5.97 -8.26 6.01
C ALA A 232 -4.99 -7.11 6.28
N GLY A 233 -4.78 -6.29 5.27
CA GLY A 233 -3.96 -5.11 5.29
C GLY A 233 -3.45 -4.79 3.89
N GLY A 234 -2.63 -3.76 3.80
CA GLY A 234 -1.98 -3.43 2.54
C GLY A 234 -0.72 -2.61 2.71
N ALA A 235 0.13 -2.64 1.69
CA ALA A 235 1.37 -1.89 1.66
C ALA A 235 1.37 -0.77 0.63
N ILE A 236 1.87 0.39 1.06
CA ILE A 236 1.95 1.63 0.28
C ILE A 236 3.41 1.84 -0.12
N GLY A 237 3.67 1.89 -1.42
CA GLY A 237 5.02 2.03 -1.96
C GLY A 237 5.63 3.41 -1.76
N THR A 238 6.92 3.46 -1.42
CA THR A 238 7.70 4.71 -1.28
C THR A 238 8.01 5.40 -2.60
N SER A 239 7.95 4.65 -3.71
CA SER A 239 8.21 5.15 -5.07
C SER A 239 7.17 4.61 -6.04
N THR A 240 7.02 5.24 -7.21
CA THR A 240 6.10 4.78 -8.26
C THR A 240 6.30 3.31 -8.65
N ARG A 241 7.55 2.82 -8.64
CA ARG A 241 7.87 1.40 -8.92
C ARG A 241 7.42 0.45 -7.83
N LEU A 242 7.32 0.92 -6.59
CA LEU A 242 6.84 0.16 -5.44
C LEU A 242 5.33 0.33 -5.24
N ARG A 243 4.71 1.34 -5.85
CA ARG A 243 3.25 1.54 -5.86
C ARG A 243 2.53 0.73 -6.93
N HIS A 244 3.22 0.29 -7.98
CA HIS A 244 2.62 -0.47 -9.08
C HIS A 244 3.51 -1.62 -9.56
N LEU A 245 2.88 -2.67 -10.07
CA LEU A 245 3.54 -3.69 -10.89
C LEU A 245 3.23 -3.43 -12.37
N TYR A 246 4.25 -3.08 -13.15
CA TYR A 246 4.09 -2.79 -14.57
C TYR A 246 4.32 -4.02 -15.45
N PRO A 247 3.59 -4.14 -16.59
CA PRO A 247 3.86 -5.16 -17.57
C PRO A 247 5.21 -4.97 -18.25
N LEU A 248 5.75 -6.06 -18.80
CA LEU A 248 6.91 -5.97 -19.67
C LEU A 248 6.56 -5.13 -20.92
N PRO A 249 7.49 -4.29 -21.40
CA PRO A 249 7.32 -3.59 -22.66
C PRO A 249 7.14 -4.60 -23.80
N ALA A 250 6.30 -4.26 -24.78
CA ALA A 250 6.15 -5.09 -25.97
C ALA A 250 7.51 -5.25 -26.69
N PRO A 251 7.80 -6.42 -27.29
CA PRO A 251 9.01 -6.64 -28.06
C PRO A 251 9.20 -5.52 -29.11
N GLY A 252 10.41 -4.95 -29.17
CA GLY A 252 10.73 -3.86 -30.11
C GLY A 252 10.27 -2.46 -29.70
N SER A 253 9.51 -2.30 -28.61
CA SER A 253 9.21 -0.96 -28.09
C SER A 253 10.47 -0.33 -27.47
N LYS A 254 10.79 0.90 -27.90
CA LYS A 254 11.83 1.71 -27.25
C LYS A 254 11.31 2.11 -25.88
N SER A 255 11.68 1.35 -24.84
CA SER A 255 11.34 1.69 -23.45
C SER A 255 12.22 2.86 -22.96
N GLY A 256 12.12 4.01 -23.62
CA GLY A 256 12.59 5.28 -23.07
C GLY A 256 11.51 5.82 -22.15
N GLY A 257 11.36 5.21 -20.98
CA GLY A 257 10.41 5.70 -19.98
C GLY A 257 10.75 7.14 -19.66
N ARG A 258 9.77 8.04 -19.75
CA ARG A 258 9.90 9.41 -19.26
C ARG A 258 10.40 9.31 -17.80
N PRO A 259 11.42 10.08 -17.39
CA PRO A 259 11.91 10.03 -16.02
C PRO A 259 10.72 10.22 -15.06
N SER A 260 10.69 9.43 -13.99
CA SER A 260 9.65 9.54 -12.98
C SER A 260 9.69 10.94 -12.40
N ARG A 261 8.57 11.66 -12.51
CA ARG A 261 8.40 12.93 -11.80
C ARG A 261 8.19 12.63 -10.32
N VAL A 262 8.73 13.47 -9.46
CA VAL A 262 8.42 13.44 -8.04
C VAL A 262 6.95 13.80 -7.88
N ALA A 263 6.21 12.96 -7.17
CA ALA A 263 4.78 13.13 -6.96
C ALA A 263 4.45 13.10 -5.46
N VAL A 264 3.49 13.93 -5.06
CA VAL A 264 2.98 14.02 -3.69
C VAL A 264 1.54 13.56 -3.65
N TRP A 265 1.16 12.92 -2.55
CA TRP A 265 -0.23 12.66 -2.24
C TRP A 265 -0.93 13.97 -1.84
N VAL A 266 -2.02 14.32 -2.51
CA VAL A 266 -2.87 15.48 -2.18
C VAL A 266 -4.13 14.95 -1.48
N PRO A 267 -4.25 15.06 -0.15
CA PRO A 267 -5.31 14.37 0.61
C PRO A 267 -6.72 14.77 0.22
N ARG A 268 -6.95 16.05 -0.09
CA ARG A 268 -8.26 16.59 -0.46
C ARG A 268 -8.74 16.09 -1.82
N LEU A 269 -7.81 15.78 -2.72
CA LEU A 269 -8.08 15.25 -4.06
C LEU A 269 -7.98 13.72 -4.13
N LEU A 270 -7.50 13.07 -3.06
CA LEU A 270 -7.20 11.63 -3.03
C LEU A 270 -6.38 11.20 -4.26
N ALA A 271 -5.37 11.98 -4.62
CA ALA A 271 -4.60 11.80 -5.84
C ALA A 271 -3.10 12.01 -5.61
N TYR A 272 -2.27 11.28 -6.35
CA TYR A 272 -0.87 11.64 -6.51
C TYR A 272 -0.72 12.64 -7.65
N MET A 273 -0.07 13.76 -7.38
CA MET A 273 0.16 14.83 -8.34
C MET A 273 1.64 15.16 -8.40
N SER A 274 2.16 15.49 -9.60
CA SER A 274 3.57 15.86 -9.70
C SER A 274 3.82 17.20 -9.04
N LEU A 275 5.02 17.41 -8.50
CA LEU A 275 5.38 18.68 -7.86
C LEU A 275 5.19 19.87 -8.81
N GLU A 276 5.43 19.68 -10.11
CA GLU A 276 5.21 20.72 -11.11
C GLU A 276 3.72 21.05 -11.27
N THR A 277 2.84 20.05 -11.28
CA THR A 277 1.39 20.29 -11.34
C THR A 277 0.87 20.98 -10.08
N VAL A 278 1.38 20.61 -8.90
CA VAL A 278 1.03 21.31 -7.65
C VAL A 278 1.50 22.75 -7.71
N ALA A 279 2.77 22.99 -8.05
CA ALA A 279 3.36 24.33 -8.12
C ALA A 279 2.63 25.26 -9.11
N ASP A 280 2.12 24.72 -10.22
CA ASP A 280 1.32 25.44 -11.21
C ASP A 280 -0.09 25.79 -10.68
N LEU A 281 -0.80 24.79 -10.15
CA LEU A 281 -2.19 24.98 -9.71
C LEU A 281 -2.33 25.91 -8.51
N VAL A 282 -1.35 25.94 -7.59
CA VAL A 282 -1.40 26.86 -6.43
C VAL A 282 -1.26 28.34 -6.83
N GLN A 283 -0.89 28.65 -8.08
CA GLN A 283 -0.83 30.03 -8.56
C GLN A 283 -2.21 30.61 -8.92
N TYR A 284 -3.23 29.77 -9.07
CA TYR A 284 -4.58 30.21 -9.39
C TYR A 284 -5.31 30.71 -8.13
N PRO A 285 -6.04 31.84 -8.19
CA PRO A 285 -6.81 32.34 -7.06
C PRO A 285 -7.78 31.29 -6.52
N ASP A 286 -7.89 31.20 -5.20
CA ASP A 286 -8.80 30.30 -4.46
C ASP A 286 -8.55 28.79 -4.66
N VAL A 287 -7.46 28.39 -5.33
CA VAL A 287 -7.11 26.99 -5.55
C VAL A 287 -6.10 26.47 -4.53
N ASP A 288 -5.21 27.33 -4.02
CA ASP A 288 -4.14 27.03 -3.07
C ASP A 288 -4.65 26.31 -1.81
N GLN A 289 -5.83 26.69 -1.32
CA GLN A 289 -6.51 26.05 -0.18
C GLN A 289 -6.81 24.54 -0.36
N HIS A 290 -6.82 24.03 -1.60
CA HIS A 290 -6.97 22.60 -1.88
C HIS A 290 -5.64 21.83 -1.81
N PHE A 291 -4.51 22.55 -1.80
CA PHE A 291 -3.16 22.03 -1.79
C PHE A 291 -2.44 22.31 -0.46
N VAL A 292 -3.18 22.44 0.64
CA VAL A 292 -2.65 22.43 2.00
C VAL A 292 -2.80 21.05 2.62
N CYS A 293 -1.91 20.71 3.57
CA CYS A 293 -1.99 19.44 4.27
C CYS A 293 -1.92 19.57 5.79
N ASP A 294 -2.93 19.00 6.44
CA ASP A 294 -3.08 18.96 7.90
C ASP A 294 -2.42 17.73 8.55
N CYS A 295 -1.57 17.00 7.81
CA CYS A 295 -0.88 15.85 8.39
C CYS A 295 0.09 16.28 9.48
N THR A 296 0.47 15.32 10.33
CA THR A 296 1.34 15.55 11.49
C THR A 296 2.69 16.23 11.19
N GLN A 297 3.17 16.18 9.95
CA GLN A 297 4.38 16.88 9.50
C GLN A 297 4.11 18.23 8.82
N CYS A 298 2.98 18.37 8.15
CA CYS A 298 2.68 19.54 7.33
C CYS A 298 1.94 20.63 8.10
N LEU A 299 1.13 20.27 9.11
CA LEU A 299 0.51 21.23 10.04
C LEU A 299 -0.20 22.40 9.35
N GLY A 300 -0.92 22.12 8.25
CA GLY A 300 -1.68 23.09 7.49
C GLY A 300 -0.86 23.85 6.43
N LEU A 301 0.42 23.54 6.25
CA LEU A 301 1.25 24.20 5.25
C LEU A 301 0.95 23.70 3.83
N GLY A 302 1.21 24.58 2.85
CA GLY A 302 1.08 24.31 1.42
C GLY A 302 2.01 23.20 0.93
N LEU A 303 1.54 22.41 -0.04
CA LEU A 303 2.28 21.30 -0.64
C LEU A 303 3.35 21.74 -1.64
N ASP A 304 3.26 22.97 -2.13
CA ASP A 304 4.24 23.64 -2.99
C ASP A 304 5.60 23.85 -2.30
N ARG A 305 5.64 23.81 -0.96
CA ARG A 305 6.90 23.83 -0.19
C ARG A 305 7.74 22.56 -0.36
N ILE A 306 7.15 21.47 -0.85
CA ILE A 306 7.83 20.19 -1.04
C ILE A 306 8.68 20.29 -2.29
N THR A 307 9.99 20.19 -2.14
CA THR A 307 10.95 20.47 -3.22
C THR A 307 11.73 19.26 -3.70
N ASN A 308 11.67 18.14 -2.97
CA ASN A 308 12.44 16.94 -3.28
C ASN A 308 11.68 15.65 -2.95
N GLU A 309 12.22 14.54 -3.47
CA GLU A 309 11.60 13.21 -3.36
C GLU A 309 11.49 12.72 -1.91
N ALA A 310 12.48 12.99 -1.06
CA ALA A 310 12.44 12.57 0.34
C ALA A 310 11.32 13.26 1.12
N GLN A 311 11.12 14.57 0.92
CA GLN A 311 10.01 15.32 1.51
C GLN A 311 8.65 14.86 0.96
N ALA A 312 8.56 14.67 -0.36
CA ALA A 312 7.34 14.19 -1.01
C ALA A 312 6.92 12.82 -0.48
N TYR A 313 7.90 11.96 -0.29
CA TYR A 313 7.75 10.64 0.28
C TYR A 313 7.22 10.68 1.73
N GLU A 314 7.93 11.38 2.62
CA GLU A 314 7.57 11.43 4.03
C GLU A 314 6.16 12.02 4.22
N HIS A 315 5.88 13.13 3.54
CA HIS A 315 4.56 13.75 3.51
C HIS A 315 3.49 12.75 3.03
N SER A 316 3.71 12.08 1.89
CA SER A 316 2.70 11.22 1.28
C SER A 316 2.33 10.05 2.20
N LEU A 317 3.32 9.43 2.84
CA LEU A 317 3.05 8.35 3.80
C LEU A 317 2.30 8.82 5.03
N ARG A 318 2.72 9.94 5.64
CA ARG A 318 2.03 10.48 6.83
C ARG A 318 0.61 10.88 6.48
N ALA A 319 0.41 11.57 5.36
CA ALA A 319 -0.90 12.02 4.94
C ALA A 319 -1.85 10.85 4.60
N LEU A 320 -1.35 9.77 3.97
CA LEU A 320 -2.12 8.54 3.76
C LEU A 320 -2.43 7.80 5.07
N THR A 321 -1.48 7.77 6.00
CA THR A 321 -1.66 7.13 7.32
C THR A 321 -2.66 7.90 8.17
N ASP A 322 -2.59 9.23 8.17
CA ASP A 322 -3.53 10.12 8.86
C ASP A 322 -4.91 9.98 8.23
N PHE A 323 -5.02 9.90 6.90
CA PHE A 323 -6.28 9.58 6.24
C PHE A 323 -6.85 8.24 6.71
N ALA A 324 -6.05 7.18 6.70
CA ALA A 324 -6.49 5.86 7.14
C ALA A 324 -6.93 5.86 8.61
N THR A 325 -6.18 6.48 9.49
CA THR A 325 -6.38 6.46 10.95
C THR A 325 -7.52 7.39 11.36
N LEU A 326 -7.48 8.65 10.91
CA LEU A 326 -8.43 9.68 11.32
C LEU A 326 -9.76 9.59 10.57
N ARG A 327 -9.74 9.17 9.30
CA ARG A 327 -10.96 9.10 8.49
C ARG A 327 -11.63 7.74 8.53
N LEU A 328 -10.86 6.65 8.46
CA LEU A 328 -11.40 5.30 8.46
C LEU A 328 -11.31 4.64 9.84
N GLY A 329 -10.16 4.71 10.51
CA GLY A 329 -9.93 4.09 11.82
C GLY A 329 -10.82 4.68 12.93
N SER A 330 -11.27 5.91 12.80
CA SER A 330 -12.27 6.53 13.68
C SER A 330 -13.68 5.94 13.54
N GLN A 331 -13.94 5.19 12.48
CA GLN A 331 -15.24 4.57 12.22
C GLN A 331 -15.33 3.21 12.90
N ARG A 332 -16.48 2.93 13.52
CA ARG A 332 -16.67 1.76 14.38
C ARG A 332 -16.95 0.44 13.65
N SER A 333 -17.28 0.49 12.35
CA SER A 333 -17.57 -0.72 11.56
C SER A 333 -17.06 -0.62 10.12
N PRO A 334 -16.80 -1.76 9.45
CA PRO A 334 -16.42 -1.79 8.03
C PRO A 334 -17.42 -1.04 7.12
N GLU A 335 -18.72 -1.12 7.40
CA GLU A 335 -19.77 -0.42 6.65
C GLU A 335 -19.58 1.10 6.71
N LEU A 336 -19.33 1.63 7.91
CA LEU A 336 -19.08 3.06 8.11
C LEU A 336 -17.76 3.49 7.49
N GLN A 337 -16.72 2.66 7.55
CA GLN A 337 -15.46 2.92 6.86
C GLN A 337 -15.65 3.00 5.34
N ARG A 338 -16.39 2.06 4.74
CA ARG A 338 -16.73 2.07 3.31
C ARG A 338 -17.49 3.35 2.93
N LYS A 339 -18.48 3.75 3.74
CA LYS A 339 -19.25 4.99 3.55
C LYS A 339 -18.37 6.25 3.68
N ALA A 340 -17.45 6.27 4.64
CA ALA A 340 -16.53 7.39 4.85
C ALA A 340 -15.59 7.58 3.65
N PHE A 341 -15.07 6.47 3.09
CA PHE A 341 -14.28 6.54 1.86
C PHE A 341 -15.13 6.97 0.66
N TYR A 342 -16.34 6.42 0.50
CA TYR A 342 -17.27 6.80 -0.56
C TYR A 342 -17.51 8.32 -0.56
N ALA A 343 -17.87 8.89 0.60
CA ALA A 343 -18.11 10.32 0.74
C ALA A 343 -16.85 11.17 0.44
N ALA A 344 -15.67 10.72 0.91
CA ALA A 344 -14.42 11.39 0.60
C ALA A 344 -14.08 11.35 -0.91
N GLY A 345 -14.36 10.23 -1.57
CA GLY A 345 -14.21 10.06 -3.01
C GLY A 345 -15.13 10.97 -3.82
N GLU A 346 -16.39 11.13 -3.40
CA GLU A 346 -17.31 12.08 -4.03
C GLU A 346 -16.85 13.53 -3.87
N SER A 347 -16.42 13.92 -2.67
CA SER A 347 -15.84 15.25 -2.44
C SER A 347 -14.60 15.48 -3.30
N ALA A 348 -13.69 14.51 -3.38
CA ALA A 348 -12.49 14.60 -4.22
C ALA A 348 -12.85 14.74 -5.71
N GLN A 349 -13.76 13.92 -6.23
CA GLN A 349 -14.22 14.02 -7.62
C GLN A 349 -14.84 15.39 -7.92
N PHE A 350 -15.65 15.92 -7.02
CA PHE A 350 -16.20 17.26 -7.16
C PHE A 350 -15.10 18.33 -7.24
N LEU A 351 -14.12 18.30 -6.32
CA LEU A 351 -13.00 19.24 -6.30
C LEU A 351 -12.15 19.20 -7.58
N HIS A 352 -11.94 18.02 -8.14
CA HIS A 352 -11.26 17.88 -9.43
C HIS A 352 -11.96 18.67 -10.54
N PHE A 353 -13.29 18.52 -10.66
CA PHE A 353 -14.09 19.25 -11.64
C PHE A 353 -14.19 20.75 -11.36
N ASP A 354 -14.26 21.13 -10.10
CA ASP A 354 -14.31 22.53 -9.67
C ASP A 354 -13.02 23.27 -10.01
N ILE A 355 -11.85 22.67 -9.72
CA ILE A 355 -10.54 23.21 -10.10
C ILE A 355 -10.41 23.28 -11.63
N GLU A 356 -10.79 22.23 -12.36
CA GLU A 356 -10.74 22.26 -13.83
C GLU A 356 -11.64 23.36 -14.42
N SER A 357 -12.85 23.53 -13.88
CA SER A 357 -13.79 24.56 -14.33
C SER A 357 -13.33 25.99 -14.01
N SER A 358 -12.65 26.20 -12.88
CA SER A 358 -12.22 27.53 -12.44
C SER A 358 -10.88 27.96 -13.06
N THR A 359 -9.98 27.01 -13.33
CA THR A 359 -8.64 27.29 -13.85
C THR A 359 -8.51 27.07 -15.36
N GLY A 360 -9.38 26.26 -15.96
CA GLY A 360 -9.22 25.75 -17.33
C GLY A 360 -8.10 24.71 -17.48
N VAL A 361 -7.41 24.34 -16.40
CA VAL A 361 -6.38 23.30 -16.40
C VAL A 361 -7.05 21.94 -16.24
N ARG A 362 -6.86 21.06 -17.22
CA ARG A 362 -7.43 19.71 -17.19
C ARG A 362 -6.93 18.95 -15.96
N LEU A 363 -7.85 18.53 -15.08
CA LEU A 363 -7.52 17.86 -13.83
C LEU A 363 -8.46 16.67 -13.60
N GLU A 364 -8.27 15.60 -14.36
CA GLU A 364 -9.15 14.43 -14.29
C GLU A 364 -9.07 13.72 -12.93
N PRO A 365 -10.21 13.35 -12.31
CA PRO A 365 -10.21 12.53 -11.11
C PRO A 365 -9.51 11.19 -11.35
N PRO A 366 -8.74 10.67 -10.38
CA PRO A 366 -8.19 9.33 -10.46
C PRO A 366 -9.27 8.28 -10.69
N SER A 367 -9.06 7.43 -11.71
CA SER A 367 -10.04 6.42 -12.11
C SER A 367 -10.43 5.44 -10.99
N PHE A 368 -9.55 5.18 -10.01
CA PHE A 368 -9.88 4.31 -8.89
C PHE A 368 -11.01 4.86 -8.01
N LEU A 369 -11.16 6.19 -7.90
CA LEU A 369 -12.28 6.79 -7.15
C LEU A 369 -13.62 6.34 -7.76
N GLY A 370 -13.72 6.39 -9.09
CA GLY A 370 -14.91 5.92 -9.80
C GLY A 370 -15.12 4.40 -9.65
N ALA A 371 -14.04 3.61 -9.69
CA ALA A 371 -14.13 2.16 -9.55
C ALA A 371 -14.60 1.72 -8.15
N TRP A 372 -14.04 2.30 -7.09
CA TRP A 372 -14.47 2.02 -5.71
C TRP A 372 -15.85 2.59 -5.39
N LYS A 373 -16.22 3.73 -5.97
CA LYS A 373 -17.60 4.26 -5.89
C LYS A 373 -18.61 3.23 -6.37
N ARG A 374 -18.38 2.63 -7.56
CA ARG A 374 -19.26 1.59 -8.10
C ARG A 374 -19.29 0.34 -7.23
N ALA A 375 -18.16 -0.08 -6.66
CA ALA A 375 -18.10 -1.23 -5.76
C ALA A 375 -18.94 -0.99 -4.49
N TYR A 376 -18.91 0.23 -3.93
CA TYR A 376 -19.76 0.61 -2.81
C TYR A 376 -21.25 0.56 -3.20
N GLU A 377 -21.63 1.19 -4.30
CA GLU A 377 -23.03 1.23 -4.77
C GLU A 377 -23.60 -0.19 -4.94
N GLN A 378 -22.83 -1.11 -5.53
CA GLN A 378 -23.25 -2.50 -5.78
C GLN A 378 -23.42 -3.34 -4.51
N LEU A 379 -22.68 -3.05 -3.43
CA LEU A 379 -22.84 -3.76 -2.16
C LEU A 379 -24.02 -3.25 -1.33
N ASN A 380 -24.56 -2.07 -1.65
CA ASN A 380 -25.61 -1.41 -0.89
C ASN A 380 -26.91 -1.22 -1.68
N SER A 381 -26.96 -1.72 -2.92
CA SER A 381 -28.18 -1.87 -3.74
C SER A 381 -28.82 -3.23 -3.48
#